data_AF-A0A955R8X7-F1
#
_entry.id   AF-A0A955R8X7-F1
#
_cell.length_a   1.000
_cell.length_b   1.000
_cell.length_c   1.000
_cell.angle_alpha   90.00
_cell.angle_beta   90.00
_cell.angle_gamma   90.00
#
_symmetry.space_group_name_H-M   'P 1'
#
loop_
_entity.id
_entity.type
_entity.pdbx_description
1 polymer ?
#
loop_
_entity_poly.entity_id
_entity_poly.type
_entity_poly.pdbx_seq_one_letter_code
_entity_poly.pdbx_strand_id
1 'polypeptide(L)'
;MRSWSVTARGLAAVQVQGRNWIVALGRGLEELGRVPDLTRLACEVLPNGTVIARDIATGTGYVVMGMEEAESRPEPAEDTAEAETVEAALPLADEDDDASDEDSLVELPLGSADEDDEQDGDASVEPIFELPADAIELVEDSPNGAILDAETVSQACQLALDSARRQIPAESGAVILEERGYLRFLAVDGPASRKLVGVRLPLGTGAAGFAMEKRRTVVLANAHEDPRHCGEVDALTGYVTREMCVVPVLHGDKVLGVLELMNLTSGQRFGDAEIETLTGIASTLAERLAH
;
A
#
# COMPACT_ATOMS: atom_id res chain seq x y z
N MET A 1 -16.90 11.19 8.16
CA MET A 1 -17.10 9.74 7.92
C MET A 1 -17.96 9.64 6.66
N ARG A 2 -17.61 8.84 5.65
CA ARG A 2 -18.39 8.82 4.39
C ARG A 2 -19.66 8.00 4.53
N SER A 3 -20.71 8.39 3.81
CA SER A 3 -21.92 7.58 3.64
C SER A 3 -21.73 6.58 2.51
N TRP A 4 -22.28 5.38 2.68
CA TRP A 4 -22.17 4.30 1.71
C TRP A 4 -23.50 3.55 1.61
N SER A 5 -23.87 3.19 0.38
CA SER A 5 -25.01 2.34 0.09
C SER A 5 -24.53 0.90 -0.09
N VAL A 6 -25.03 -0.03 0.71
CA VAL A 6 -24.78 -1.48 0.57
C VAL A 6 -26.04 -2.16 0.10
N THR A 7 -25.95 -2.95 -0.97
CA THR A 7 -27.08 -3.65 -1.59
C THR A 7 -26.73 -5.12 -1.77
N ALA A 8 -27.64 -6.03 -1.41
CA ALA A 8 -27.52 -7.45 -1.69
C ALA A 8 -28.60 -7.90 -2.67
N ARG A 9 -28.32 -8.92 -3.50
CA ARG A 9 -29.30 -9.41 -4.48
C ARG A 9 -30.62 -9.85 -3.80
N GLY A 10 -31.70 -9.14 -4.12
CA GLY A 10 -33.05 -9.43 -3.60
C GLY A 10 -33.37 -8.80 -2.24
N LEU A 11 -32.49 -7.94 -1.70
CA LEU A 11 -32.75 -7.13 -0.51
C LEU A 11 -32.75 -5.64 -0.86
N ALA A 12 -33.40 -4.82 -0.02
CA ALA A 12 -33.32 -3.37 -0.13
C ALA A 12 -31.88 -2.87 0.14
N ALA A 13 -31.52 -1.73 -0.44
CA ALA A 13 -30.26 -1.08 -0.13
C ALA A 13 -30.29 -0.49 1.29
N VAL A 14 -29.25 -0.71 2.07
CA VAL A 14 -29.05 -0.10 3.40
C VAL A 14 -28.00 1.00 3.32
N GLN A 15 -28.16 2.04 4.15
CA GLN A 15 -27.29 3.21 4.17
C GLN A 15 -26.47 3.23 5.45
N VAL A 16 -25.16 3.10 5.31
CA VAL A 16 -24.23 2.93 6.43
C VAL A 16 -23.10 3.92 6.34
N GLN A 17 -22.70 4.48 7.49
CA GLN A 17 -21.51 5.31 7.55
C GLN A 17 -20.25 4.46 7.75
N GLY A 18 -19.20 4.76 7.00
CA GLY A 18 -17.94 4.02 7.03
C GLY A 18 -16.76 4.88 6.60
N ARG A 19 -15.56 4.54 7.09
CA ARG A 19 -14.30 5.17 6.65
C ARG A 19 -13.85 4.68 5.27
N ASN A 20 -14.29 3.49 4.86
CA ASN A 20 -14.04 2.87 3.57
C ASN A 20 -15.20 1.91 3.22
N TRP A 21 -15.16 1.33 2.02
CA TRP A 21 -16.17 0.39 1.53
C TRP A 21 -16.24 -0.93 2.31
N ILE A 22 -15.16 -1.34 2.99
CA ILE A 22 -15.11 -2.60 3.74
C ILE A 22 -15.89 -2.46 5.05
N VAL A 23 -15.67 -1.36 5.79
CA VAL A 23 -16.47 -1.01 6.98
C VAL A 23 -17.94 -0.80 6.62
N ALA A 24 -18.21 -0.19 5.45
CA ALA A 24 -19.56 -0.12 4.93
C ALA A 24 -20.14 -1.51 4.67
N LEU A 25 -19.45 -2.38 3.92
CA LEU A 25 -19.92 -3.74 3.64
C LEU A 25 -20.25 -4.51 4.93
N GLY A 26 -19.37 -4.49 5.92
CA GLY A 26 -19.59 -5.17 7.20
C GLY A 26 -20.86 -4.68 7.90
N ARG A 27 -21.00 -3.37 8.12
CA ARG A 27 -22.19 -2.76 8.74
C ARG A 27 -23.46 -3.01 7.93
N GLY A 28 -23.37 -2.93 6.61
CA GLY A 28 -24.50 -3.18 5.72
C GLY A 28 -24.96 -4.63 5.78
N LEU A 29 -24.04 -5.59 5.94
CA LEU A 29 -24.40 -7.00 6.11
C LEU A 29 -25.09 -7.25 7.46
N GLU A 30 -24.61 -6.63 8.54
CA GLU A 30 -25.28 -6.65 9.85
C GLU A 30 -26.73 -6.11 9.76
N GLU A 31 -26.93 -4.94 9.16
CA GLU A 31 -28.27 -4.35 8.95
C GLU A 31 -29.17 -5.19 8.02
N LEU A 32 -28.59 -5.86 7.03
CA LEU A 32 -29.29 -6.78 6.13
C LEU A 32 -29.66 -8.13 6.80
N GLY A 33 -29.38 -8.31 8.09
CA GLY A 33 -29.62 -9.56 8.82
C GLY A 33 -28.76 -10.71 8.32
N ARG A 34 -27.65 -10.40 7.64
CA ARG A 34 -26.66 -11.35 7.13
C ARG A 34 -25.43 -11.23 8.02
N VAL A 35 -25.27 -12.10 9.01
CA VAL A 35 -23.98 -12.30 9.69
C VAL A 35 -23.31 -13.48 8.99
N PRO A 36 -22.49 -13.27 7.94
CA PRO A 36 -22.06 -14.36 7.09
C PRO A 36 -20.70 -14.85 7.60
N ASP A 37 -20.46 -16.15 7.48
CA ASP A 37 -19.10 -16.67 7.61
C ASP A 37 -18.33 -16.31 6.31
N LEU A 38 -17.93 -15.03 6.21
CA LEU A 38 -17.30 -14.35 5.05
C LEU A 38 -15.89 -14.87 4.72
N THR A 39 -15.67 -16.16 4.90
CA THR A 39 -14.41 -16.85 4.65
C THR A 39 -13.92 -16.75 3.21
N ARG A 40 -14.77 -16.40 2.24
CA ARG A 40 -14.41 -16.36 0.80
C ARG A 40 -15.15 -15.24 0.05
N LEU A 41 -14.73 -14.00 0.24
CA LEU A 41 -15.18 -12.88 -0.60
C LEU A 41 -14.25 -12.66 -1.80
N ALA A 42 -14.79 -12.74 -3.02
CA ALA A 42 -14.18 -12.17 -4.22
C ALA A 42 -14.68 -10.73 -4.39
N CYS A 43 -13.77 -9.75 -4.39
CA CYS A 43 -14.13 -8.33 -4.50
C CYS A 43 -13.55 -7.71 -5.77
N GLU A 44 -14.40 -7.02 -6.52
CA GLU A 44 -14.05 -6.22 -7.70
C GLU A 44 -14.45 -4.77 -7.45
N VAL A 45 -13.47 -3.86 -7.45
CA VAL A 45 -13.72 -2.42 -7.37
C VAL A 45 -13.74 -1.88 -8.80
N LEU A 46 -14.79 -1.14 -9.15
CA LEU A 46 -14.97 -0.49 -10.44
C LEU A 46 -14.31 0.91 -10.43
N PRO A 47 -13.97 1.49 -11.61
CA PRO A 47 -13.30 2.78 -11.70
C PRO A 47 -14.05 3.97 -11.07
N ASN A 48 -15.36 3.85 -10.87
CA ASN A 48 -16.21 4.84 -10.19
C ASN A 48 -16.25 4.66 -8.66
N GLY A 49 -15.44 3.78 -8.08
CA GLY A 49 -15.42 3.48 -6.64
C GLY A 49 -16.54 2.55 -6.14
N THR A 50 -17.42 2.05 -7.02
CA THR A 50 -18.36 0.98 -6.68
C THR A 50 -17.59 -0.33 -6.43
N VAL A 51 -17.91 -1.05 -5.35
CA VAL A 51 -17.33 -2.37 -5.06
C VAL A 51 -18.38 -3.45 -5.18
N ILE A 52 -18.10 -4.45 -6.01
CA ILE A 52 -18.87 -5.67 -6.14
C ILE A 52 -18.16 -6.75 -5.32
N ALA A 53 -18.69 -7.07 -4.15
CA ALA A 53 -18.22 -8.18 -3.33
C ALA A 53 -19.10 -9.41 -3.58
N ARG A 54 -18.52 -10.59 -3.73
CA ARG A 54 -19.24 -11.86 -3.93
C ARG A 54 -18.74 -12.90 -2.96
N ASP A 55 -19.66 -13.44 -2.15
CA ASP A 55 -19.40 -14.64 -1.38
C ASP A 55 -19.31 -15.84 -2.34
N ILE A 56 -18.15 -16.47 -2.42
CA ILE A 56 -17.86 -17.63 -3.27
C ILE A 56 -18.57 -18.89 -2.73
N ALA A 57 -18.81 -18.99 -1.43
CA ALA A 57 -19.44 -20.16 -0.82
C ALA A 57 -20.96 -20.20 -1.09
N THR A 58 -21.65 -19.06 -1.02
CA THR A 58 -23.10 -18.98 -1.29
C THR A 58 -23.45 -18.47 -2.70
N GLY A 59 -22.49 -17.90 -3.43
CA GLY A 59 -22.72 -17.19 -4.69
C GLY A 59 -23.38 -15.81 -4.53
N THR A 60 -23.60 -15.35 -3.29
CA THR A 60 -24.30 -14.09 -3.01
C THR A 60 -23.48 -12.88 -3.43
N GLY A 61 -24.06 -12.02 -4.26
CA GLY A 61 -23.47 -10.76 -4.67
C GLY A 61 -23.95 -9.58 -3.84
N TYR A 62 -23.01 -8.72 -3.48
CA TYR A 62 -23.14 -7.47 -2.74
C TYR A 62 -22.55 -6.33 -3.57
N VAL A 63 -23.17 -5.16 -3.52
CA VAL A 63 -22.70 -3.93 -4.16
C VAL A 63 -22.58 -2.86 -3.10
N VAL A 64 -21.43 -2.20 -3.03
CA VAL A 64 -21.11 -1.13 -2.09
C VAL A 64 -20.77 0.11 -2.90
N MET A 65 -21.45 1.22 -2.65
CA MET A 65 -21.21 2.47 -3.38
C MET A 65 -20.98 3.59 -2.39
N GLY A 66 -19.89 4.34 -2.56
CA GLY A 66 -19.72 5.59 -1.84
C GLY A 66 -20.78 6.57 -2.29
N MET A 67 -21.49 7.19 -1.35
CA MET A 67 -22.28 8.38 -1.64
C MET A 67 -21.36 9.57 -1.52
N GLU A 68 -21.23 10.35 -2.59
CA GLU A 68 -20.78 11.73 -2.47
C GLU A 68 -21.80 12.47 -1.61
N GLU A 69 -21.33 13.35 -0.73
CA GLU A 69 -22.22 14.22 0.02
C GLU A 69 -23.01 15.03 -0.99
N ALA A 70 -24.34 14.93 -0.94
CA ALA A 70 -25.19 15.78 -1.75
C ALA A 70 -24.90 17.22 -1.31
N GLU A 71 -24.21 17.99 -2.17
CA GLU A 71 -24.13 19.44 -2.03
C GLU A 71 -25.55 19.93 -1.76
N SER A 72 -25.71 20.75 -0.72
CA SER A 72 -27.02 21.04 -0.14
C SER A 72 -27.94 21.66 -1.18
N ARG A 73 -28.77 20.84 -1.82
CA ARG A 73 -29.81 21.30 -2.72
C ARG A 73 -30.77 22.12 -1.85
N PRO A 74 -30.91 23.43 -2.08
CA PRO A 74 -31.81 24.24 -1.28
C PRO A 74 -33.22 23.64 -1.38
N GLU A 75 -33.86 23.47 -0.23
CA GLU A 75 -35.26 23.07 -0.16
C GLU A 75 -36.10 24.06 -0.99
N PRO A 76 -37.17 23.61 -1.68
CA PRO A 76 -38.05 24.53 -2.38
C PRO A 76 -38.69 25.47 -1.34
N ALA A 77 -38.36 26.76 -1.43
CA ALA A 77 -38.86 27.76 -0.50
C ALA A 77 -40.40 27.77 -0.49
N GLU A 78 -40.99 27.72 0.70
CA GLU A 78 -42.44 27.84 0.85
C GLU A 78 -42.92 29.24 0.43
N ASP A 79 -44.06 29.24 -0.26
CA ASP A 79 -44.72 30.41 -0.80
C ASP A 79 -45.17 31.36 0.31
N THR A 80 -44.54 32.54 0.39
CA THR A 80 -45.05 33.70 1.14
C THR A 80 -44.85 34.96 0.30
N ALA A 81 -45.93 35.41 -0.33
CA ALA A 81 -46.00 36.70 -1.00
C ALA A 81 -46.35 37.83 -0.02
N GLU A 82 -45.64 38.97 -0.12
CA GLU A 82 -46.02 40.38 0.13
C GLU A 82 -44.72 41.18 0.30
N ALA A 83 -44.23 41.98 -0.66
CA ALA A 83 -44.71 43.27 -1.19
C ALA A 83 -43.92 44.49 -0.62
N GLU A 84 -43.50 45.38 -1.54
CA GLU A 84 -42.80 46.68 -1.36
C GLU A 84 -41.33 46.63 -0.83
N THR A 85 -40.38 47.52 -1.22
CA THR A 85 -40.30 48.46 -2.36
C THR A 85 -38.84 48.85 -2.72
N VAL A 86 -38.66 49.58 -3.83
CA VAL A 86 -37.40 49.99 -4.50
C VAL A 86 -36.63 51.15 -3.81
N GLU A 87 -35.28 51.08 -3.75
CA GLU A 87 -34.25 52.10 -4.14
C GLU A 87 -32.86 51.40 -4.10
N ALA A 88 -31.99 51.33 -5.12
CA ALA A 88 -31.42 52.33 -6.05
C ALA A 88 -30.22 53.13 -5.48
N ALA A 89 -28.98 52.60 -5.63
CA ALA A 89 -27.75 53.39 -5.80
C ALA A 89 -26.49 52.53 -6.11
N LEU A 90 -25.98 52.65 -7.34
CA LEU A 90 -24.53 52.71 -7.63
C LEU A 90 -24.24 54.20 -7.92
N PRO A 91 -23.05 54.77 -7.62
CA PRO A 91 -21.89 54.52 -8.49
C PRO A 91 -20.45 54.75 -7.96
N LEU A 92 -19.49 54.15 -8.70
CA LEU A 92 -18.16 54.67 -9.12
C LEU A 92 -17.00 54.94 -8.13
N ALA A 93 -15.80 54.79 -8.71
CA ALA A 93 -14.54 55.52 -8.45
C ALA A 93 -13.78 55.24 -7.13
N ASP A 94 -12.44 55.33 -7.06
CA ASP A 94 -11.36 55.41 -8.07
C ASP A 94 -10.00 55.21 -7.34
N GLU A 95 -8.90 54.99 -8.08
CA GLU A 95 -7.48 55.31 -7.70
C GLU A 95 -6.88 54.58 -6.45
N ASP A 96 -5.56 54.45 -6.24
CA ASP A 96 -4.35 54.35 -7.08
C ASP A 96 -3.20 53.84 -6.18
N ASP A 97 -2.03 53.50 -6.75
CA ASP A 97 -0.70 53.46 -6.07
C ASP A 97 -0.48 52.46 -4.89
N ASP A 98 0.74 52.07 -4.51
CA ASP A 98 2.05 52.25 -5.16
C ASP A 98 2.91 50.99 -4.99
N ALA A 99 3.96 50.93 -5.78
CA ALA A 99 5.10 50.05 -5.69
C ALA A 99 5.95 50.23 -4.41
N SER A 100 6.58 49.14 -3.98
CA SER A 100 7.96 49.08 -3.41
C SER A 100 8.15 47.64 -2.86
N ASP A 101 8.96 46.80 -3.51
CA ASP A 101 10.40 46.63 -3.25
C ASP A 101 10.69 45.82 -1.97
N GLU A 102 11.33 44.65 -2.10
CA GLU A 102 12.80 44.51 -1.92
C GLU A 102 13.23 43.02 -2.01
N ASP A 103 14.41 42.81 -2.60
CA ASP A 103 15.05 41.51 -2.77
C ASP A 103 15.48 40.87 -1.44
N SER A 104 15.49 39.52 -1.41
CA SER A 104 16.22 38.76 -0.40
C SER A 104 16.75 37.44 -0.96
N LEU A 105 17.57 37.55 -2.01
CA LEU A 105 18.52 36.51 -2.38
C LEU A 105 19.68 36.53 -1.37
N VAL A 106 19.94 35.38 -0.72
CA VAL A 106 21.15 35.18 0.09
C VAL A 106 21.98 34.08 -0.56
N GLU A 107 23.05 34.48 -1.25
CA GLU A 107 24.07 33.56 -1.74
C GLU A 107 24.95 33.06 -0.60
N LEU A 108 25.38 31.80 -0.68
CA LEU A 108 26.40 31.23 0.19
C LEU A 108 27.74 31.19 -0.55
N PRO A 109 28.85 31.66 0.05
CA PRO A 109 30.12 31.80 -0.67
C PRO A 109 30.81 30.46 -0.92
N LEU A 110 31.22 30.24 -2.16
CA LEU A 110 32.20 29.22 -2.54
C LEU A 110 33.61 29.70 -2.17
N GLY A 111 34.33 28.91 -1.36
CA GLY A 111 35.74 29.11 -1.06
C GLY A 111 36.63 28.26 -1.99
N SER A 112 37.54 28.91 -2.72
CA SER A 112 38.68 28.32 -3.42
C SER A 112 39.60 27.59 -2.41
N ALA A 113 40.01 26.35 -2.68
CA ALA A 113 41.20 25.97 -3.47
C ALA A 113 42.52 26.45 -2.82
N ASP A 114 43.28 25.46 -2.33
CA ASP A 114 44.74 25.50 -2.17
C ASP A 114 45.28 24.18 -2.76
N GLU A 115 46.40 24.28 -3.47
CA GLU A 115 47.08 23.18 -4.18
C GLU A 115 48.24 22.60 -3.31
N ASP A 116 49.01 21.68 -3.90
CA ASP A 116 50.30 21.14 -3.43
C ASP A 116 50.30 20.21 -2.20
N ASP A 117 50.48 18.90 -2.46
CA ASP A 117 51.80 18.30 -2.22
C ASP A 117 51.97 17.01 -3.06
N GLU A 118 52.91 17.01 -4.00
CA GLU A 118 53.37 15.81 -4.70
C GLU A 118 54.40 15.08 -3.84
N GLN A 119 54.21 13.77 -3.63
CA GLN A 119 55.28 12.94 -3.06
C GLN A 119 55.33 11.57 -3.72
N ASP A 120 56.32 11.38 -4.59
CA ASP A 120 56.66 10.10 -5.19
C ASP A 120 56.92 9.03 -4.13
N GLY A 121 56.23 7.90 -4.27
CA GLY A 121 56.39 6.71 -3.44
C GLY A 121 56.31 5.46 -4.29
N ASP A 122 57.44 5.10 -4.92
CA ASP A 122 57.62 3.81 -5.59
C ASP A 122 57.44 2.66 -4.59
N ALA A 123 56.24 2.08 -4.61
CA ALA A 123 55.93 0.83 -3.95
C ALA A 123 55.30 -0.09 -5.00
N SER A 124 56.08 -1.07 -5.47
CA SER A 124 55.62 -2.14 -6.35
C SER A 124 54.42 -2.87 -5.76
N VAL A 125 53.20 -2.48 -6.15
CA VAL A 125 51.99 -3.25 -5.84
C VAL A 125 51.97 -4.45 -6.76
N GLU A 126 52.53 -5.58 -6.30
CA GLU A 126 52.31 -6.86 -6.95
C GLU A 126 50.80 -7.17 -7.01
N PRO A 127 50.27 -7.66 -8.14
CA PRO A 127 48.87 -8.07 -8.22
C PRO A 127 48.68 -9.39 -7.46
N ILE A 128 48.49 -9.32 -6.15
CA ILE A 128 48.12 -10.47 -5.30
C ILE A 128 46.64 -10.80 -5.52
N PHE A 129 46.33 -11.40 -6.68
CA PHE A 129 45.35 -12.49 -6.93
C PHE A 129 45.15 -12.64 -8.45
N GLU A 130 45.99 -13.44 -9.11
CA GLU A 130 45.52 -14.16 -10.29
C GLU A 130 44.58 -15.27 -9.79
N LEU A 131 43.27 -15.08 -9.97
CA LEU A 131 42.31 -16.17 -9.80
C LEU A 131 42.67 -17.27 -10.82
N PRO A 132 42.83 -18.54 -10.40
CA PRO A 132 43.08 -19.62 -11.34
C PRO A 132 41.91 -19.72 -12.33
N ALA A 133 42.19 -20.19 -13.56
CA ALA A 133 41.16 -20.39 -14.60
C ALA A 133 40.05 -21.39 -14.22
N ASP A 134 40.20 -22.01 -13.06
CA ASP A 134 39.32 -22.99 -12.44
C ASP A 134 38.35 -22.34 -11.43
N ALA A 135 38.47 -21.03 -11.17
CA ALA A 135 37.64 -20.24 -10.26
C ALA A 135 36.24 -19.94 -10.81
N ILE A 136 35.59 -20.98 -11.36
CA ILE A 136 34.14 -21.09 -11.29
C ILE A 136 33.85 -21.69 -9.92
N GLU A 137 33.92 -20.86 -8.87
CA GLU A 137 33.26 -21.24 -7.62
C GLU A 137 31.78 -21.47 -7.96
N LEU A 138 31.28 -22.62 -7.52
CA LEU A 138 29.87 -22.94 -7.68
C LEU A 138 29.07 -21.82 -7.02
N VAL A 139 28.12 -21.23 -7.75
CA VAL A 139 27.03 -20.48 -7.14
C VAL A 139 26.12 -21.53 -6.48
N GLU A 140 26.57 -22.05 -5.34
CA GLU A 140 25.84 -23.02 -4.53
C GLU A 140 24.57 -22.34 -4.01
N ASP A 141 23.41 -22.86 -4.43
CA ASP A 141 22.06 -22.54 -3.93
C ASP A 141 21.93 -21.20 -3.18
N SER A 142 22.01 -20.08 -3.91
CA SER A 142 21.45 -18.83 -3.39
C SER A 142 20.00 -19.13 -2.98
N PRO A 143 19.59 -18.89 -1.72
CA PRO A 143 18.26 -19.28 -1.23
C PRO A 143 17.11 -18.59 -2.00
N ASN A 144 17.46 -17.59 -2.82
CA ASN A 144 16.59 -16.81 -3.68
C ASN A 144 16.75 -17.13 -5.18
N GLY A 145 17.71 -17.96 -5.60
CA GLY A 145 17.98 -18.27 -7.02
C GLY A 145 16.74 -18.80 -7.74
N ALA A 146 16.01 -19.71 -7.10
CA ALA A 146 14.74 -20.24 -7.61
C ALA A 146 13.67 -19.16 -7.89
N ILE A 147 13.75 -17.97 -7.28
CA ILE A 147 12.86 -16.85 -7.59
C ILE A 147 13.14 -16.33 -9.00
N LEU A 148 14.41 -16.24 -9.40
CA LEU A 148 14.85 -15.81 -10.73
C LEU A 148 14.50 -16.84 -11.82
N ASP A 149 14.55 -18.13 -11.47
CA ASP A 149 14.22 -19.23 -12.40
C ASP A 149 12.70 -19.50 -12.53
N ALA A 150 11.84 -18.77 -11.81
CA ALA A 150 10.41 -19.00 -11.82
C ALA A 150 9.78 -18.77 -13.20
N GLU A 151 8.96 -19.71 -13.69
CA GLU A 151 8.30 -19.62 -15.01
C GLU A 151 7.18 -18.57 -15.03
N THR A 152 6.57 -18.28 -13.87
CA THR A 152 5.41 -17.38 -13.76
C THR A 152 5.53 -16.39 -12.61
N VAL A 153 4.88 -15.24 -12.73
CA VAL A 153 4.78 -14.21 -11.67
C VAL A 153 4.25 -14.80 -10.36
N SER A 154 3.22 -15.63 -10.40
CA SER A 154 2.66 -16.27 -9.20
C SER A 154 3.65 -17.23 -8.53
N GLN A 155 4.42 -17.99 -9.32
CA GLN A 155 5.48 -18.86 -8.80
C GLN A 155 6.62 -18.05 -8.17
N ALA A 156 7.06 -16.96 -8.82
CA ALA A 156 8.08 -16.06 -8.26
C ALA A 156 7.64 -15.48 -6.91
N CYS A 157 6.40 -15.00 -6.82
CA CYS A 157 5.82 -14.49 -5.57
C CYS A 157 5.76 -15.56 -4.48
N GLN A 158 5.38 -16.79 -4.81
CA GLN A 158 5.33 -17.88 -3.83
C GLN A 158 6.74 -18.27 -3.36
N LEU A 159 7.72 -18.39 -4.27
CA LEU A 159 9.10 -18.73 -3.92
C LEU A 159 9.77 -17.63 -3.09
N ALA A 160 9.48 -16.36 -3.37
CA ALA A 160 9.94 -15.23 -2.55
C ALA A 160 9.35 -15.29 -1.14
N LEU A 161 8.05 -15.57 -1.02
CA LEU A 161 7.40 -15.75 0.28
C LEU A 161 7.98 -16.96 1.02
N ASP A 162 8.11 -18.11 0.37
CA ASP A 162 8.66 -19.34 0.96
C ASP A 162 10.11 -19.14 1.43
N SER A 163 10.92 -18.38 0.69
CA SER A 163 12.28 -18.00 1.11
C SER A 163 12.25 -17.09 2.34
N ALA A 164 11.40 -16.06 2.34
CA ALA A 164 11.26 -15.14 3.49
C ALA A 164 10.80 -15.87 4.76
N ARG A 165 9.82 -16.78 4.62
CA ARG A 165 9.26 -17.59 5.72
C ARG A 165 10.26 -18.61 6.27
N ARG A 166 11.19 -19.08 5.42
CA ARG A 166 12.28 -20.01 5.80
C ARG A 166 13.41 -19.32 6.56
N GLN A 167 13.77 -18.11 6.14
CA GLN A 167 14.86 -17.33 6.74
C GLN A 167 14.41 -16.53 7.97
N ILE A 168 13.16 -16.05 7.99
CA ILE A 168 12.56 -15.24 9.06
C ILE A 168 11.32 -15.98 9.59
N PRO A 169 11.43 -16.72 10.70
CA PRO A 169 10.31 -17.45 11.29
C PRO A 169 9.20 -16.52 11.80
N ALA A 170 8.11 -16.44 11.04
CA ALA A 170 6.92 -15.66 11.36
C ALA A 170 5.66 -16.56 11.42
N GLU A 171 4.49 -16.04 11.79
CA GLU A 171 3.22 -16.80 11.76
C GLU A 171 2.49 -16.69 10.41
N SER A 172 2.58 -15.52 9.76
CA SER A 172 1.92 -15.23 8.48
C SER A 172 2.83 -14.38 7.57
N GLY A 173 2.49 -14.29 6.29
CA GLY A 173 3.15 -13.41 5.32
C GLY A 173 2.46 -13.38 3.96
N ALA A 174 2.73 -12.34 3.17
CA ALA A 174 2.14 -12.16 1.85
C ALA A 174 3.07 -11.45 0.85
N VAL A 175 2.82 -11.69 -0.43
CA VAL A 175 3.32 -10.86 -1.55
C VAL A 175 2.13 -10.25 -2.25
N ILE A 176 2.15 -8.93 -2.37
CA ILE A 176 1.06 -8.11 -2.89
C ILE A 176 1.62 -7.25 -4.03
N LEU A 177 1.14 -7.42 -5.26
CA LEU A 177 1.61 -6.65 -6.40
C LEU A 177 0.61 -5.57 -6.83
N GLU A 178 1.12 -4.52 -7.48
CA GLU A 178 0.31 -3.52 -8.17
C GLU A 178 -0.31 -4.14 -9.44
N GLU A 179 -1.62 -3.97 -9.61
CA GLU A 179 -2.32 -4.35 -10.84
C GLU A 179 -3.44 -3.32 -11.15
N ARG A 180 -3.12 -2.34 -12.01
CA ARG A 180 -4.08 -1.37 -12.59
C ARG A 180 -4.83 -0.52 -11.56
N GLY A 181 -4.11 0.01 -10.57
CA GLY A 181 -4.68 0.83 -9.50
C GLY A 181 -5.02 0.06 -8.21
N TYR A 182 -4.69 -1.24 -8.16
CA TYR A 182 -5.04 -2.14 -7.07
C TYR A 182 -3.83 -2.88 -6.51
N LEU A 183 -3.90 -3.19 -5.22
CA LEU A 183 -3.01 -4.09 -4.50
C LEU A 183 -3.60 -5.50 -4.52
N ARG A 184 -2.97 -6.42 -5.25
CA ARG A 184 -3.44 -7.81 -5.38
C ARG A 184 -2.54 -8.79 -4.66
N PHE A 185 -3.11 -9.54 -3.72
CA PHE A 185 -2.44 -10.65 -3.04
C PHE A 185 -2.20 -11.81 -4.02
N LEU A 186 -0.92 -12.13 -4.30
CA LEU A 186 -0.54 -13.22 -5.21
C LEU A 186 -0.02 -14.45 -4.49
N ALA A 187 0.74 -14.27 -3.41
CA ALA A 187 1.15 -15.35 -2.50
C ALA A 187 0.78 -14.96 -1.07
N VAL A 188 0.25 -15.90 -0.31
CA VAL A 188 -0.09 -15.71 1.12
C VAL A 188 0.11 -17.03 1.86
N ASP A 189 0.90 -17.01 2.92
CA ASP A 189 1.13 -18.13 3.84
C ASP A 189 0.65 -17.76 5.25
N GLY A 190 0.26 -18.76 6.02
CA GLY A 190 -0.33 -18.61 7.35
C GLY A 190 -1.87 -18.80 7.38
N PRO A 191 -2.50 -18.55 8.53
CA PRO A 191 -3.92 -18.92 8.77
C PRO A 191 -4.93 -18.23 7.83
N ALA A 192 -4.59 -17.04 7.34
CA ALA A 192 -5.44 -16.25 6.44
C ALA A 192 -5.34 -16.62 4.95
N SER A 193 -4.33 -17.42 4.56
CA SER A 193 -3.96 -17.73 3.16
C SER A 193 -5.15 -18.01 2.23
N ARG A 194 -6.01 -18.97 2.59
CA ARG A 194 -7.19 -19.38 1.80
C ARG A 194 -8.24 -18.30 1.58
N LYS A 195 -8.20 -17.20 2.33
CA LYS A 195 -9.15 -16.08 2.25
C LYS A 195 -8.63 -14.90 1.43
N LEU A 196 -7.30 -14.74 1.34
CA LEU A 196 -6.66 -13.55 0.78
C LEU A 196 -6.10 -13.73 -0.63
N VAL A 197 -5.70 -14.94 -1.07
CA VAL A 197 -5.16 -15.13 -2.42
C VAL A 197 -6.16 -14.67 -3.49
N GLY A 198 -5.74 -13.71 -4.32
CA GLY A 198 -6.57 -13.10 -5.37
C GLY A 198 -7.44 -11.92 -4.93
N VAL A 199 -7.48 -11.59 -3.64
CA VAL A 199 -8.14 -10.37 -3.13
C VAL A 199 -7.43 -9.13 -3.70
N ARG A 200 -8.21 -8.09 -3.99
CA ARG A 200 -7.73 -6.77 -4.42
C ARG A 200 -8.16 -5.70 -3.41
N LEU A 201 -7.23 -4.86 -3.01
CA LEU A 201 -7.47 -3.63 -2.22
C LEU A 201 -7.14 -2.40 -3.09
N PRO A 202 -7.74 -1.22 -2.84
CA PRO A 202 -7.30 0.02 -3.48
C PRO A 202 -5.82 0.33 -3.16
N LEU A 203 -5.10 0.97 -4.09
CA LEU A 203 -3.80 1.57 -3.78
C LEU A 203 -3.90 2.53 -2.58
N GLY A 204 -2.81 2.66 -1.82
CA GLY A 204 -2.76 3.45 -0.58
C GLY A 204 -3.43 2.78 0.63
N THR A 205 -4.00 1.57 0.50
CA THR A 205 -4.60 0.86 1.63
C THR A 205 -3.54 0.27 2.57
N GLY A 206 -3.59 0.65 3.84
CA GLY A 206 -2.81 0.04 4.92
C GLY A 206 -1.29 0.19 4.79
N ALA A 207 -0.55 -0.66 5.51
CA ALA A 207 0.90 -0.62 5.57
C ALA A 207 1.53 -0.92 4.20
N ALA A 208 0.94 -1.84 3.43
CA ALA A 208 1.29 -2.11 2.03
C ALA A 208 1.20 -0.83 1.17
N GLY A 209 0.06 -0.13 1.19
CA GLY A 209 -0.12 1.10 0.45
C GLY A 209 0.84 2.22 0.87
N PHE A 210 1.06 2.39 2.18
CA PHE A 210 1.99 3.38 2.72
C PHE A 210 3.45 3.08 2.33
N ALA A 211 3.88 1.82 2.42
CA ALA A 211 5.23 1.39 2.05
C ALA A 211 5.50 1.65 0.56
N MET A 212 4.50 1.42 -0.30
CA MET A 212 4.61 1.72 -1.73
C MET A 212 4.64 3.23 -2.02
N GLU A 213 3.74 4.01 -1.43
CA GLU A 213 3.68 5.46 -1.63
C GLU A 213 4.99 6.14 -1.18
N LYS A 214 5.53 5.74 -0.03
CA LYS A 214 6.77 6.33 0.53
C LYS A 214 8.05 5.67 0.01
N ARG A 215 7.94 4.60 -0.79
CA ARG A 215 9.06 3.76 -1.27
C ARG A 215 10.01 3.32 -0.14
N ARG A 216 9.46 2.98 1.02
CA ARG A 216 10.22 2.72 2.26
C ARG A 216 9.62 1.56 3.02
N THR A 217 10.48 0.79 3.67
CA THR A 217 10.10 -0.26 4.61
C THR A 217 9.26 0.32 5.75
N VAL A 218 8.20 -0.39 6.12
CA VAL A 218 7.31 -0.06 7.24
C VAL A 218 7.37 -1.19 8.25
N VAL A 219 7.80 -0.87 9.48
CA VAL A 219 7.76 -1.79 10.62
C VAL A 219 6.72 -1.27 11.62
N LEU A 220 5.75 -2.12 11.97
CA LEU A 220 4.75 -1.83 12.99
C LEU A 220 5.03 -2.72 14.21
N ALA A 221 5.51 -2.13 15.31
CA ALA A 221 5.72 -2.84 16.57
C ALA A 221 4.39 -3.15 17.29
N ASN A 222 3.33 -2.37 17.06
CA ASN A 222 1.99 -2.70 17.50
C ASN A 222 0.99 -2.31 16.41
N ALA A 223 0.54 -3.29 15.62
CA ALA A 223 -0.34 -3.01 14.49
C ALA A 223 -1.72 -2.49 14.94
N HIS A 224 -2.21 -2.85 16.14
CA HIS A 224 -3.49 -2.32 16.65
C HIS A 224 -3.43 -0.85 17.07
N GLU A 225 -2.25 -0.32 17.39
CA GLU A 225 -2.05 1.09 17.77
C GLU A 225 -1.57 1.96 16.62
N ASP A 226 -1.08 1.37 15.52
CA ASP A 226 -0.54 2.13 14.39
C ASP A 226 -1.62 2.46 13.34
N PRO A 227 -1.83 3.75 13.00
CA PRO A 227 -2.85 4.16 12.03
C PRO A 227 -2.58 3.69 10.59
N ARG A 228 -1.38 3.16 10.30
CA ARG A 228 -1.05 2.55 9.01
C ARG A 228 -1.54 1.10 8.91
N HIS A 229 -1.95 0.44 9.99
CA HIS A 229 -2.51 -0.91 9.91
C HIS A 229 -3.92 -0.91 9.31
N CYS A 230 -4.22 -1.90 8.48
CA CYS A 230 -5.55 -2.15 7.93
C CYS A 230 -6.24 -3.25 8.75
N GLY A 231 -6.74 -2.90 9.94
CA GLY A 231 -7.46 -3.83 10.83
C GLY A 231 -8.71 -4.46 10.19
N GLU A 232 -9.21 -3.92 9.08
CA GLU A 232 -10.23 -4.54 8.24
C GLU A 232 -9.79 -5.87 7.61
N VAL A 233 -8.49 -6.06 7.31
CA VAL A 233 -7.95 -7.33 6.77
C VAL A 233 -7.93 -8.40 7.87
N ASP A 234 -7.51 -8.02 9.08
CA ASP A 234 -7.61 -8.85 10.29
C ASP A 234 -9.07 -9.27 10.55
N ALA A 235 -10.00 -8.32 10.54
CA ALA A 235 -11.42 -8.57 10.77
C ALA A 235 -12.07 -9.51 9.73
N LEU A 236 -11.75 -9.34 8.44
CA LEU A 236 -12.21 -10.23 7.36
C LEU A 236 -11.65 -11.65 7.51
N THR A 237 -10.39 -11.76 7.90
CA THR A 237 -9.69 -13.04 7.95
C THR A 237 -9.90 -13.81 9.24
N GLY A 238 -10.17 -13.11 10.35
CA GLY A 238 -10.08 -13.65 11.71
C GLY A 238 -8.64 -13.82 12.19
N TYR A 239 -7.66 -13.27 11.46
CA TYR A 239 -6.27 -13.22 11.89
C TYR A 239 -6.02 -11.99 12.77
N VAL A 240 -5.04 -12.06 13.67
CA VAL A 240 -4.71 -10.98 14.60
C VAL A 240 -3.27 -10.58 14.36
N THR A 241 -3.07 -9.44 13.69
CA THR A 241 -1.73 -8.90 13.45
C THR A 241 -1.29 -8.13 14.70
N ARG A 242 -0.28 -8.63 15.40
CA ARG A 242 0.36 -8.00 16.56
C ARG A 242 1.44 -7.03 16.10
N GLU A 243 2.24 -7.47 15.13
CA GLU A 243 3.35 -6.74 14.53
C GLU A 243 3.54 -7.16 13.08
N MET A 244 4.10 -6.28 12.25
CA MET A 244 4.40 -6.58 10.85
C MET A 244 5.63 -5.83 10.34
N CYS A 245 6.30 -6.41 9.36
CA CYS A 245 7.30 -5.75 8.53
C CYS A 245 6.85 -5.83 7.07
N VAL A 246 6.85 -4.69 6.38
CA VAL A 246 6.44 -4.54 4.98
C VAL A 246 7.59 -3.88 4.23
N VAL A 247 8.20 -4.59 3.28
CA VAL A 247 9.23 -4.04 2.39
C VAL A 247 8.65 -3.79 0.99
N PRO A 248 8.96 -2.67 0.33
CA PRO A 248 8.55 -2.44 -1.05
C PRO A 248 9.37 -3.30 -2.03
N VAL A 249 8.71 -3.84 -3.04
CA VAL A 249 9.35 -4.55 -4.17
C VAL A 249 9.71 -3.48 -5.22
N LEU A 250 10.98 -3.08 -5.26
CA LEU A 250 11.47 -1.94 -6.04
C LEU A 250 12.31 -2.38 -7.24
N HIS A 251 11.96 -1.91 -8.44
CA HIS A 251 12.80 -2.07 -9.64
C HIS A 251 13.07 -0.69 -10.27
N GLY A 252 14.27 -0.16 -10.05
CA GLY A 252 14.62 1.23 -10.37
C GLY A 252 13.63 2.19 -9.70
N ASP A 253 13.08 3.13 -10.47
CA ASP A 253 12.08 4.09 -10.00
C ASP A 253 10.65 3.53 -9.84
N LYS A 254 10.42 2.23 -10.11
CA LYS A 254 9.09 1.62 -10.02
C LYS A 254 8.94 0.81 -8.75
N VAL A 255 7.78 0.98 -8.10
CA VAL A 255 7.32 0.11 -7.03
C VAL A 255 6.37 -0.91 -7.65
N LEU A 256 6.74 -2.18 -7.65
CA LEU A 256 5.94 -3.26 -8.24
C LEU A 256 4.93 -3.85 -7.24
N GLY A 257 5.14 -3.63 -5.95
CA GLY A 257 4.34 -4.22 -4.88
C GLY A 257 5.02 -4.13 -3.52
N VAL A 258 4.64 -5.04 -2.61
CA VAL A 258 5.29 -5.29 -1.31
C VAL A 258 5.44 -6.78 -1.04
N LEU A 259 6.42 -7.10 -0.20
CA LEU A 259 6.56 -8.37 0.51
C LEU A 259 6.40 -8.06 2.02
N GLU A 260 5.55 -8.80 2.71
CA GLU A 260 5.25 -8.58 4.12
C GLU A 260 5.28 -9.86 4.96
N LEU A 261 5.75 -9.73 6.20
CA LEU A 261 5.72 -10.77 7.24
C LEU A 261 5.02 -10.23 8.49
N MET A 262 4.29 -11.10 9.18
CA MET A 262 3.48 -10.76 10.35
C MET A 262 3.74 -11.73 11.49
N ASN A 263 3.83 -11.19 12.72
CA ASN A 263 4.04 -11.89 13.98
C ASN A 263 5.25 -12.84 13.98
N LEU A 264 6.41 -12.41 14.50
CA LEU A 264 7.56 -13.31 14.62
C LEU A 264 7.27 -14.45 15.62
N THR A 265 7.64 -15.70 15.26
CA THR A 265 7.42 -16.86 16.14
C THR A 265 8.40 -16.91 17.31
N SER A 266 9.53 -16.19 17.20
CA SER A 266 10.51 -16.00 18.26
C SER A 266 9.99 -15.13 19.41
N GLY A 267 8.90 -14.38 19.21
CA GLY A 267 8.40 -13.36 20.14
C GLY A 267 9.29 -12.11 20.24
N GLN A 268 10.28 -11.97 19.36
CA GLN A 268 11.11 -10.77 19.22
C GLN A 268 10.44 -9.76 18.28
N ARG A 269 11.01 -8.55 18.18
CA ARG A 269 10.64 -7.55 17.17
C ARG A 269 11.42 -7.79 15.88
N PHE A 270 10.88 -7.35 14.75
CA PHE A 270 11.66 -7.17 13.52
C PHE A 270 12.79 -6.17 13.77
N GLY A 271 14.04 -6.62 13.66
CA GLY A 271 15.24 -5.79 13.72
C GLY A 271 15.87 -5.61 12.34
N ASP A 272 17.04 -4.98 12.33
CA ASP A 272 17.72 -4.62 11.08
C ASP A 272 18.08 -5.86 10.24
N ALA A 273 18.44 -6.98 10.87
CA ALA A 273 18.77 -8.23 10.18
C ALA A 273 17.57 -8.87 9.46
N GLU A 274 16.38 -8.88 10.07
CA GLU A 274 15.16 -9.35 9.40
C GLU A 274 14.74 -8.39 8.28
N ILE A 275 14.90 -7.08 8.49
CA ILE A 275 14.60 -6.05 7.48
C ILE A 275 15.53 -6.19 6.27
N GLU A 276 16.84 -6.33 6.49
CA GLU A 276 17.86 -6.52 5.45
C GLU A 276 17.57 -7.81 4.64
N THR A 277 17.36 -8.92 5.34
CA THR A 277 17.01 -10.21 4.73
C THR A 277 15.74 -10.12 3.87
N LEU A 278 14.66 -9.52 4.41
CA LEU A 278 13.40 -9.38 3.69
C LEU A 278 13.53 -8.43 2.49
N THR A 279 14.33 -7.37 2.62
CA THR A 279 14.62 -6.42 1.54
C THR A 279 15.42 -7.08 0.41
N GLY A 280 16.43 -7.90 0.73
CA GLY A 280 17.19 -8.65 -0.29
C GLY A 280 16.33 -9.63 -1.09
N ILE A 281 15.38 -10.30 -0.43
CA ILE A 281 14.40 -11.18 -1.09
C ILE A 281 13.45 -10.37 -1.98
N ALA A 282 12.98 -9.21 -1.50
CA ALA A 282 12.14 -8.30 -2.29
C ALA A 282 12.87 -7.73 -3.51
N SER A 283 14.18 -7.46 -3.42
CA SER A 283 15.02 -7.05 -4.55
C SER A 283 15.15 -8.17 -5.58
N THR A 284 15.43 -9.40 -5.16
CA THR A 284 15.52 -10.56 -6.09
C THR A 284 14.18 -10.82 -6.79
N LEU A 285 13.07 -10.67 -6.06
CA LEU A 285 11.72 -10.71 -6.65
C LEU A 285 11.50 -9.57 -7.64
N ALA A 286 11.95 -8.34 -7.35
CA ALA A 286 11.80 -7.21 -8.24
C ALA A 286 12.59 -7.37 -9.55
N GLU A 287 13.79 -7.94 -9.49
CA GLU A 287 14.58 -8.35 -10.66
C GLU A 287 13.81 -9.38 -11.50
N ARG A 288 13.30 -10.46 -10.88
CA ARG A 288 12.47 -11.43 -11.60
C ARG A 288 11.27 -10.77 -12.28
N LEU A 289 10.54 -9.90 -11.58
CA LEU A 289 9.29 -9.31 -12.09
C LEU A 289 9.50 -8.25 -13.20
N ALA A 290 10.75 -7.83 -13.44
CA ALA A 290 11.08 -6.90 -14.52
C ALA A 290 11.37 -7.57 -15.87
N HIS A 291 11.45 -8.91 -15.92
CA HIS A 291 11.81 -9.72 -17.08
C HIS A 291 10.67 -10.66 -17.56
#